data_AF-A0A957EMY4-F1
#
_entry.id   AF-A0A957EMY4-F1
#
_cell.length_a   1.000
_cell.length_b   1.000
_cell.length_c   1.000
_cell.angle_alpha   90.00
_cell.angle_beta   90.00
_cell.angle_gamma   90.00
#
_symmetry.space_group_name_H-M   'P 1'
#
loop_
_entity.id
_entity.type
_entity.pdbx_description
1 polymer ?
#
loop_
_entity_poly.entity_id
_entity_poly.type
_entity_poly.pdbx_seq_one_letter_code
_entity_poly.pdbx_strand_id
1 'polypeptide(L)'
;IARLMRAIHRYASGALVITTLLHAYRTLFMERFRGARWLAWVSGFVMTLLVWGAGVTGYWMIWDQRAQLITDSFLGFLRQTTSFAPSLIAYMTRVEGTQASWPILLILFGVHLLLFLIVAGFFWLHILRLKRPRWYPELHWVVGLGIVLVLVSIFFPAGMLPQANPTQLPEFITFDPFFLFYLPFSGTPAAIVLWSGLLLVTLGLTLLPWLSRAKRPSSITLPPPKVKIINERCTGCTKCALDCPYGALEMVERHDGKPHKYIAIANPDLCVGCGICVGSCDGVAVTLGSTPPELLWDAVAGKLAFAQAKAPEAGVKLIFTCERHAAHGAQPYLAGTEQQGMAVEVMTLPCVGTAPPDLLTRALNAGAAEVQIVGCPPADCVNREGNLWAEQRIVRERVPRLKRAYANAPVTALWLSPDNFAQAVAPTPAVPPEERLDRRRMIVPFSGKNLAVAFALLAVVMVVQVLLTNLPLRPYADRPAVAQVILADPSLAFSRFEGETAVTTPVAVAFSIDGAVVASQTVDPANLRQPEPQPIVIEQTLAPGEHQITLTFAAADTPFTLFDRAMVIAPGEVLRIGYDPDRTGSCYGDHCLKRIPVTGEKLIK
;
A
#
# COMPACT_ATOMS: atom_id res chain seq x y z
N ILE A 1 -22.12 -9.79 20.31
CA ILE A 1 -21.95 -8.65 19.36
C ILE A 1 -20.53 -8.08 19.42
N ALA A 2 -20.05 -7.53 20.56
CA ALA A 2 -18.72 -6.92 20.66
C ALA A 2 -17.56 -7.83 20.20
N ARG A 3 -17.54 -9.10 20.62
CA ARG A 3 -16.51 -10.09 20.18
C ARG A 3 -16.50 -10.30 18.65
N LEU A 4 -17.68 -10.32 18.04
CA LEU A 4 -17.83 -10.47 16.59
C LEU A 4 -17.31 -9.22 15.87
N MET A 5 -17.71 -8.02 16.31
CA MET A 5 -17.23 -6.77 15.72
C MET A 5 -15.71 -6.63 15.81
N ARG A 6 -15.12 -7.02 16.94
CA ARG A 6 -13.65 -7.07 17.10
C ARG A 6 -12.99 -8.03 16.12
N ALA A 7 -13.53 -9.24 15.98
CA ALA A 7 -13.01 -10.24 15.05
C ALA A 7 -13.11 -9.76 13.60
N ILE A 8 -14.25 -9.20 13.20
CA ILE A 8 -14.45 -8.60 11.86
C ILE A 8 -13.42 -7.50 11.63
N HIS A 9 -13.26 -6.56 12.56
CA HIS A 9 -12.32 -5.45 12.42
C HIS A 9 -10.87 -5.96 12.29
N ARG A 10 -10.48 -6.96 13.09
CA ARG A 10 -9.15 -7.59 13.04
C ARG A 10 -8.90 -8.32 11.72
N TYR A 11 -9.86 -9.09 11.21
CA TYR A 11 -9.65 -9.85 9.98
C TYR A 11 -9.76 -8.98 8.74
N ALA A 12 -10.63 -7.96 8.76
CA ALA A 12 -10.72 -6.96 7.70
C ALA A 12 -9.43 -6.15 7.56
N SER A 13 -8.75 -5.80 8.66
CA SER A 13 -7.47 -5.07 8.59
C SER A 13 -6.36 -5.89 7.93
N GLY A 14 -6.22 -7.17 8.26
CA GLY A 14 -5.28 -8.06 7.58
C GLY A 14 -5.65 -8.29 6.11
N ALA A 15 -6.93 -8.45 5.80
CA ALA A 15 -7.41 -8.59 4.43
C ALA A 15 -7.12 -7.33 3.59
N LEU A 16 -7.23 -6.13 4.19
CA LEU A 16 -6.88 -4.87 3.56
C LEU A 16 -5.38 -4.85 3.17
N VAL A 17 -4.47 -5.22 4.08
CA VAL A 17 -3.03 -5.28 3.78
C VAL A 17 -2.72 -6.30 2.67
N ILE A 18 -3.29 -7.50 2.74
CA ILE A 18 -3.07 -8.54 1.73
C ILE A 18 -3.56 -8.05 0.35
N THR A 19 -4.75 -7.47 0.29
CA THR A 19 -5.33 -7.01 -0.98
C THR A 19 -4.63 -5.79 -1.56
N THR A 20 -4.12 -4.86 -0.74
CA THR A 20 -3.29 -3.75 -1.23
C THR A 20 -1.95 -4.25 -1.78
N LEU A 21 -1.31 -5.23 -1.13
CA LEU A 21 -0.09 -5.85 -1.64
C LEU A 21 -0.34 -6.62 -2.94
N LEU A 22 -1.44 -7.38 -3.06
CA LEU A 22 -1.83 -8.04 -4.31
C LEU A 22 -2.14 -7.04 -5.43
N HIS A 23 -2.76 -5.91 -5.08
CA HIS A 23 -2.99 -4.81 -6.02
C HIS A 23 -1.66 -4.21 -6.51
N ALA A 24 -0.72 -3.94 -5.61
CA ALA A 24 0.62 -3.46 -5.94
C ALA A 24 1.40 -4.48 -6.81
N TYR A 25 1.34 -5.77 -6.47
CA TYR A 25 1.91 -6.85 -7.27
C TYR A 25 1.34 -6.87 -8.69
N ARG A 26 0.00 -6.90 -8.82
CA ARG A 26 -0.66 -6.90 -10.14
C ARG A 26 -0.24 -5.69 -10.98
N THR A 27 -0.18 -4.51 -10.38
CA THR A 27 0.16 -3.26 -11.09
C THR A 27 1.64 -3.18 -11.44
N LEU A 28 2.54 -3.76 -10.65
CA LEU A 28 3.96 -3.92 -10.94
C LEU A 28 4.18 -4.75 -12.21
N PHE A 29 3.65 -5.98 -12.25
CA PHE A 29 3.86 -6.91 -13.36
C PHE A 29 3.12 -6.52 -14.64
N MET A 30 2.02 -5.78 -14.53
CA MET A 30 1.36 -5.16 -15.67
C MET A 30 1.99 -3.83 -16.11
N GLU A 31 3.13 -3.44 -15.51
CA GLU A 31 3.85 -2.18 -15.75
C GLU A 31 2.96 -0.92 -15.63
N ARG A 32 1.91 -0.97 -14.80
CA ARG A 32 0.91 0.10 -14.64
C ARG A 32 1.36 1.22 -13.69
N PHE A 33 2.66 1.45 -13.55
CA PHE A 33 3.25 2.44 -12.64
C PHE A 33 4.01 3.57 -13.34
N ARG A 34 4.30 3.43 -14.65
CA ARG A 34 5.12 4.38 -15.42
C ARG A 34 4.33 5.59 -15.96
N GLY A 35 5.05 6.62 -16.38
CA GLY A 35 4.49 7.79 -17.08
C GLY A 35 3.47 8.54 -16.23
N ALA A 36 2.33 8.93 -16.79
CA ALA A 36 1.30 9.69 -16.07
C ALA A 36 0.67 8.95 -14.86
N ARG A 37 1.00 7.65 -14.67
CA ARG A 37 0.49 6.81 -13.58
C ARG A 37 1.38 6.81 -12.33
N TRP A 38 2.54 7.47 -12.35
CA TRP A 38 3.48 7.49 -11.21
C TRP A 38 2.82 7.99 -9.92
N LEU A 39 1.91 8.96 -10.01
CA LEU A 39 1.24 9.55 -8.84
C LEU A 39 0.39 8.50 -8.11
N ALA A 40 -0.36 7.68 -8.85
CA ALA A 40 -1.14 6.58 -8.28
C ALA A 40 -0.22 5.53 -7.64
N TRP A 41 0.90 5.21 -8.27
CA TRP A 41 1.87 4.25 -7.74
C TRP A 41 2.48 4.71 -6.41
N VAL A 42 3.00 5.93 -6.35
CA VAL A 42 3.64 6.46 -5.12
C VAL A 42 2.64 6.66 -4.00
N SER A 43 1.48 7.26 -4.29
CA SER A 43 0.41 7.39 -3.28
C SER A 43 -0.06 6.02 -2.77
N GLY A 44 -0.07 4.98 -3.62
CA GLY A 44 -0.38 3.60 -3.23
C GLY A 44 0.57 3.04 -2.16
N PHE A 45 1.88 3.25 -2.32
CA PHE A 45 2.85 2.82 -1.31
C PHE A 45 2.74 3.60 -0.01
N VAL A 46 2.58 4.93 -0.09
CA VAL A 46 2.39 5.76 1.11
C VAL A 46 1.15 5.29 1.89
N MET A 47 0.02 5.05 1.22
CA MET A 47 -1.17 4.49 1.87
C MET A 47 -0.90 3.12 2.50
N THR A 48 -0.15 2.25 1.83
CA THR A 48 0.17 0.91 2.36
C THR A 48 0.96 1.00 3.66
N LEU A 49 1.94 1.91 3.73
CA LEU A 49 2.70 2.17 4.96
C LEU A 49 1.84 2.77 6.08
N LEU A 50 0.97 3.72 5.73
CA LEU A 50 0.04 4.33 6.69
C LEU A 50 -0.97 3.31 7.24
N VAL A 51 -1.50 2.43 6.39
CA VAL A 51 -2.39 1.33 6.80
C VAL A 51 -1.67 0.34 7.71
N TRP A 52 -0.41 0.00 7.41
CA TRP A 52 0.41 -0.82 8.30
C TRP A 52 0.60 -0.15 9.68
N GLY A 53 0.98 1.13 9.71
CA GLY A 53 1.10 1.90 10.96
C GLY A 53 -0.22 2.04 11.74
N ALA A 54 -1.35 2.20 11.03
CA ALA A 54 -2.67 2.18 11.63
C ALA A 54 -2.98 0.81 12.27
N GLY A 55 -2.55 -0.29 11.65
CA GLY A 55 -2.67 -1.62 12.24
C GLY A 55 -1.82 -1.79 13.51
N VAL A 56 -0.57 -1.30 13.52
CA VAL A 56 0.29 -1.31 14.72
C VAL A 56 -0.34 -0.53 15.86
N THR A 57 -0.82 0.70 15.61
CA THR A 57 -1.53 1.51 16.62
C THR A 57 -2.83 0.85 17.09
N GLY A 58 -3.54 0.15 16.21
CA GLY A 58 -4.72 -0.66 16.59
C GLY A 58 -4.39 -1.80 17.55
N TYR A 59 -3.26 -2.49 17.36
CA TYR A 59 -2.76 -3.48 18.32
C TYR A 59 -2.32 -2.84 19.64
N TRP A 60 -1.73 -1.65 19.57
CA TRP A 60 -1.29 -0.88 20.75
C TRP A 60 -2.45 -0.49 21.65
N MET A 61 -3.58 -0.06 21.08
CA MET A 61 -4.78 0.35 21.82
C MET A 61 -5.46 -0.78 22.62
N ILE A 62 -5.15 -2.05 22.35
CA ILE A 62 -5.73 -3.18 23.09
C ILE A 62 -5.20 -3.22 24.53
N TRP A 63 -4.01 -2.64 24.77
CA TRP A 63 -3.36 -2.59 26.08
C TRP A 63 -3.11 -3.98 26.70
N ASP A 64 -2.80 -4.96 25.86
CA ASP A 64 -2.43 -6.32 26.26
C ASP A 64 -0.90 -6.55 26.17
N GLN A 65 -0.45 -7.78 26.43
CA GLN A 65 0.97 -8.14 26.33
C GLN A 65 1.62 -7.83 24.96
N ARG A 66 0.88 -7.74 23.84
CA ARG A 66 1.47 -7.25 22.58
C ARG A 66 1.72 -5.75 22.64
N ALA A 67 0.77 -4.99 23.18
CA ALA A 67 0.92 -3.56 23.37
C ALA A 67 2.12 -3.22 24.28
N GLN A 68 2.40 -4.07 25.27
CA GLN A 68 3.61 -3.98 26.09
C GLN A 68 4.88 -4.08 25.23
N LEU A 69 5.02 -5.13 24.41
CA LEU A 69 6.17 -5.29 23.52
C LEU A 69 6.28 -4.18 22.46
N ILE A 70 5.16 -3.67 21.95
CA ILE A 70 5.14 -2.52 21.03
C ILE A 70 5.70 -1.29 21.75
N THR A 71 5.29 -1.07 23.00
CA THR A 71 5.76 0.04 23.85
C THR A 71 7.26 -0.10 24.11
N ASP A 72 7.72 -1.27 24.55
CA ASP A 72 9.14 -1.54 24.82
C ASP A 72 9.99 -1.34 23.58
N SER A 73 9.55 -1.86 22.43
CA SER A 73 10.22 -1.68 21.15
C SER A 73 10.29 -0.22 20.72
N PHE A 74 9.22 0.54 20.95
CA PHE A 74 9.16 1.96 20.59
C PHE A 74 10.06 2.81 21.49
N LEU A 75 10.02 2.59 22.80
CA LEU A 75 10.87 3.29 23.76
C LEU A 75 12.35 2.95 23.54
N GLY A 76 12.68 1.70 23.27
CA GLY A 76 14.05 1.28 22.92
C GLY A 76 14.58 1.99 21.68
N PHE A 77 13.75 2.15 20.64
CA PHE A 77 14.10 2.93 19.45
C PHE A 77 14.32 4.42 19.78
N LEU A 78 13.45 5.04 20.58
CA LEU A 78 13.59 6.44 20.95
C LEU A 78 14.87 6.72 21.75
N ARG A 79 15.24 5.84 22.68
CA ARG A 79 16.50 5.96 23.46
C ARG A 79 17.73 6.04 22.57
N GLN A 80 17.73 5.34 21.43
CA GLN A 80 18.86 5.31 20.51
C GLN A 80 18.89 6.51 19.55
N THR A 81 17.76 7.20 19.37
CA THR A 81 17.59 8.16 18.27
C THR A 81 17.28 9.57 18.73
N THR A 82 16.78 9.78 19.95
CA THR A 82 16.33 11.11 20.43
C THR A 82 16.78 11.41 21.86
N SER A 83 17.04 12.69 22.13
CA SER A 83 17.45 13.19 23.45
C SER A 83 16.28 13.44 24.41
N PHE A 84 15.03 13.52 23.93
CA PHE A 84 13.83 13.68 24.76
C PHE A 84 13.27 12.35 25.30
N ALA A 85 13.85 11.22 24.91
CA ALA A 85 13.41 9.90 25.34
C ALA A 85 13.27 9.76 26.88
N PRO A 86 14.18 10.30 27.72
CA PRO A 86 14.05 10.18 29.18
C PRO A 86 12.76 10.80 29.73
N SER A 87 12.36 11.99 29.25
CA SER A 87 11.13 12.66 29.71
C SER A 87 9.87 11.87 29.32
N LEU A 88 9.84 11.31 28.10
CA LEU A 88 8.73 10.46 27.67
C LEU A 88 8.67 9.15 28.45
N ILE A 89 9.81 8.50 28.70
CA ILE A 89 9.85 7.26 29.49
C ILE A 89 9.36 7.52 30.92
N ALA A 90 9.78 8.64 31.54
CA ALA A 90 9.29 9.01 32.86
C ALA A 90 7.78 9.28 32.87
N TYR A 91 7.25 9.94 31.83
CA TYR A 91 5.81 10.12 31.66
C TYR A 91 5.08 8.77 31.51
N MET A 92 5.54 7.88 30.63
CA MET A 92 4.94 6.56 30.41
C MET A 92 4.99 5.71 31.70
N THR A 93 6.12 5.73 32.41
CA THR A 93 6.27 5.03 33.70
C THR A 93 5.32 5.59 34.76
N ARG A 94 5.16 6.93 34.84
CA ARG A 94 4.21 7.57 35.75
C ARG A 94 2.77 7.15 35.43
N VAL A 95 2.41 7.09 34.15
CA VAL A 95 1.10 6.62 33.70
C VAL A 95 0.86 5.15 34.06
N GLU A 96 1.85 4.28 33.87
CA GLU A 96 1.77 2.87 34.25
C GLU A 96 1.67 2.68 35.77
N GLY A 97 2.45 3.43 36.56
CA GLY A 97 2.45 3.35 38.02
C GLY A 97 1.16 3.87 38.66
N THR A 98 0.48 4.82 38.02
CA THR A 98 -0.83 5.35 38.46
C THR A 98 -2.01 4.55 37.91
N GLN A 99 -1.76 3.53 37.08
CA GLN A 99 -2.76 2.78 36.29
C GLN A 99 -3.66 3.68 35.42
N ALA A 100 -3.29 4.95 35.23
CA ALA A 100 -4.08 5.92 34.48
C ALA A 100 -3.76 5.84 32.99
N SER A 101 -3.91 4.67 32.36
CA SER A 101 -3.57 4.45 30.94
C SER A 101 -4.45 5.23 29.95
N TRP A 102 -5.59 5.78 30.41
CA TRP A 102 -6.58 6.44 29.57
C TRP A 102 -6.06 7.63 28.74
N PRO A 103 -5.16 8.52 29.20
CA PRO A 103 -4.64 9.62 28.37
C PRO A 103 -3.82 9.10 27.20
N ILE A 104 -2.98 8.09 27.43
CA ILE A 104 -2.20 7.45 26.37
C ILE A 104 -3.14 6.75 25.38
N LEU A 105 -4.13 6.02 25.87
CA LEU A 105 -5.13 5.36 25.02
C LEU A 105 -5.92 6.37 24.18
N LEU A 106 -6.26 7.54 24.73
CA LEU A 106 -6.93 8.62 23.99
C LEU A 106 -6.03 9.22 22.90
N ILE A 107 -4.73 9.44 23.20
CA ILE A 107 -3.75 9.88 22.22
C ILE A 107 -3.60 8.85 21.11
N LEU A 108 -3.43 7.57 21.45
CA LEU A 108 -3.31 6.48 20.49
C LEU A 108 -4.57 6.37 19.62
N PHE A 109 -5.76 6.52 20.20
CA PHE A 109 -7.01 6.58 19.46
C PHE A 109 -7.05 7.77 18.49
N GLY A 110 -6.65 8.96 18.94
CA GLY A 110 -6.56 10.15 18.09
C GLY A 110 -5.59 9.95 16.92
N VAL A 111 -4.40 9.39 17.18
CA VAL A 111 -3.41 9.05 16.14
C VAL A 111 -3.98 8.02 15.17
N HIS A 112 -4.63 6.97 15.68
CA HIS A 112 -5.23 5.93 14.86
C HIS A 112 -6.29 6.50 13.89
N LEU A 113 -7.18 7.38 14.38
CA LEU A 113 -8.16 8.08 13.54
C LEU A 113 -7.49 9.00 12.52
N LEU A 114 -6.49 9.79 12.95
CA LEU A 114 -5.76 10.70 12.09
C LEU A 114 -5.09 9.97 10.92
N LEU A 115 -4.50 8.80 11.17
CA LEU A 115 -3.89 7.98 10.11
C LEU A 115 -4.91 7.62 9.03
N PHE A 116 -6.15 7.28 9.37
CA PHE A 116 -7.19 6.98 8.37
C PHE A 116 -7.68 8.22 7.62
N LEU A 117 -7.73 9.39 8.27
CA LEU A 117 -8.03 10.65 7.57
C LEU A 117 -6.93 10.99 6.55
N ILE A 118 -5.66 10.76 6.90
CA ILE A 118 -4.54 10.94 5.98
C ILE A 118 -4.63 9.92 4.84
N VAL A 119 -4.93 8.65 5.12
CA VAL A 119 -5.16 7.62 4.09
C VAL A 119 -6.28 8.03 3.13
N ALA A 120 -7.38 8.62 3.62
CA ALA A 120 -8.45 9.12 2.76
C ALA A 120 -7.98 10.25 1.83
N GLY A 121 -7.13 11.17 2.32
CA GLY A 121 -6.49 12.20 1.50
C GLY A 121 -5.57 11.62 0.43
N PHE A 122 -4.75 10.62 0.77
CA PHE A 122 -3.92 9.92 -0.21
C PHE A 122 -4.74 9.07 -1.18
N PHE A 123 -5.86 8.50 -0.76
CA PHE A 123 -6.77 7.78 -1.65
C PHE A 123 -7.34 8.72 -2.70
N TRP A 124 -7.71 9.94 -2.33
CA TRP A 124 -8.07 10.99 -3.29
C TRP A 124 -6.93 11.28 -4.28
N LEU A 125 -5.69 11.46 -3.81
CA LEU A 125 -4.52 11.63 -4.68
C LEU A 125 -4.29 10.44 -5.62
N HIS A 126 -4.54 9.23 -5.13
CA HIS A 126 -4.39 7.97 -5.88
C HIS A 126 -5.33 7.89 -7.08
N ILE A 127 -6.53 8.46 -6.96
CA ILE A 127 -7.55 8.45 -8.02
C ILE A 127 -7.68 9.77 -8.79
N LEU A 128 -6.97 10.84 -8.37
CA LEU A 128 -7.13 12.21 -8.88
C LEU A 128 -7.04 12.32 -10.41
N ARG A 129 -6.23 11.47 -11.05
CA ARG A 129 -6.00 11.48 -12.50
C ARG A 129 -6.99 10.62 -13.30
N LEU A 130 -8.09 10.20 -12.68
CA LEU A 130 -9.12 9.36 -13.30
C LEU A 130 -10.41 10.16 -13.43
N LYS A 131 -11.01 10.17 -14.63
CA LYS A 131 -12.27 10.90 -14.88
C LYS A 131 -13.50 10.17 -14.31
N ARG A 132 -13.44 8.83 -14.27
CA ARG A 132 -14.54 7.96 -13.84
C ARG A 132 -14.03 6.79 -12.98
N PRO A 133 -13.40 7.06 -11.82
CA PRO A 133 -12.95 5.99 -10.93
C PRO A 133 -14.17 5.23 -10.38
N ARG A 134 -14.12 3.89 -10.40
CA ARG A 134 -15.12 3.04 -9.76
C ARG A 134 -14.64 2.73 -8.35
N TRP A 135 -15.32 3.27 -7.35
CA TRP A 135 -14.90 3.11 -5.94
C TRP A 135 -15.55 1.91 -5.27
N TYR A 136 -16.79 1.60 -5.66
CA TYR A 136 -17.54 0.48 -5.10
C TYR A 136 -17.46 -0.73 -6.03
N PRO A 137 -17.14 -1.92 -5.51
CA PRO A 137 -17.31 -3.16 -6.25
C PRO A 137 -18.81 -3.46 -6.43
N GLU A 138 -19.12 -4.40 -7.32
CA GLU A 138 -20.50 -4.83 -7.55
C GLU A 138 -21.09 -5.48 -6.30
N LEU A 139 -22.41 -5.34 -6.11
CA LEU A 139 -23.10 -5.68 -4.86
C LEU A 139 -22.84 -7.13 -4.40
N HIS A 140 -22.80 -8.08 -5.33
CA HIS A 140 -22.55 -9.49 -5.00
C HIS A 140 -21.16 -9.72 -4.39
N TRP A 141 -20.14 -8.96 -4.78
CA TRP A 141 -18.81 -9.02 -4.15
C TRP A 141 -18.82 -8.45 -2.74
N VAL A 142 -19.53 -7.34 -2.52
CA VAL A 142 -19.70 -6.74 -1.19
C VAL A 142 -20.38 -7.72 -0.24
N VAL A 143 -21.52 -8.27 -0.67
CA VAL A 143 -22.31 -9.20 0.13
C VAL A 143 -21.53 -10.49 0.39
N GLY A 144 -20.92 -11.08 -0.64
CA GLY A 144 -20.17 -12.33 -0.48
C GLY A 144 -18.93 -12.20 0.39
N LEU A 145 -18.13 -11.14 0.24
CA LEU A 145 -17.00 -10.86 1.14
C LEU A 145 -17.49 -10.61 2.57
N GLY A 146 -18.59 -9.88 2.74
CA GLY A 146 -19.21 -9.65 4.05
C GLY A 146 -19.63 -10.95 4.72
N ILE A 147 -20.29 -11.86 4.00
CA ILE A 147 -20.68 -13.18 4.50
C ILE A 147 -19.44 -13.99 4.91
N VAL A 148 -18.42 -14.05 4.06
CA VAL A 148 -17.17 -14.78 4.38
C VAL A 148 -16.51 -14.22 5.65
N LEU A 149 -16.39 -12.90 5.78
CA LEU A 149 -15.80 -12.26 6.97
C LEU A 149 -16.62 -12.55 8.23
N VAL A 150 -17.95 -12.49 8.16
CA VAL A 150 -18.83 -12.80 9.29
C VAL A 150 -18.68 -14.27 9.70
N LEU A 151 -18.73 -15.19 8.74
CA LEU A 151 -18.58 -16.63 9.01
C LEU A 151 -17.22 -16.94 9.64
N VAL A 152 -16.13 -16.47 9.03
CA VAL A 152 -14.78 -16.65 9.59
C VAL A 152 -14.68 -16.06 11.00
N SER A 153 -15.28 -14.89 11.24
CA SER A 153 -15.28 -14.26 12.56
C SER A 153 -16.11 -15.00 13.62
N ILE A 154 -17.11 -15.77 13.21
CA ILE A 154 -17.90 -16.63 14.10
C ILE A 154 -17.12 -17.90 14.44
N PHE A 155 -16.54 -18.57 13.44
CA PHE A 155 -15.80 -19.82 13.63
C PHE A 155 -14.44 -19.62 14.29
N PHE A 156 -13.80 -18.46 14.07
CA PHE A 156 -12.51 -18.11 14.63
C PHE A 156 -12.66 -16.79 15.42
N PRO A 157 -13.12 -16.82 16.68
CA PRO A 157 -13.25 -15.60 17.45
C PRO A 157 -11.88 -15.03 17.84
N ALA A 158 -11.70 -13.73 17.64
CA ALA A 158 -10.48 -13.05 18.07
C ALA A 158 -10.51 -12.77 19.58
N GLY A 159 -9.72 -13.52 20.36
CA GLY A 159 -9.50 -13.30 21.79
C GLY A 159 -8.54 -12.15 22.11
N MET A 160 -8.48 -11.76 23.39
CA MET A 160 -7.49 -10.82 23.94
C MET A 160 -6.43 -11.61 24.73
N LEU A 161 -5.19 -11.12 24.71
CA LEU A 161 -4.15 -11.64 25.60
C LEU A 161 -4.34 -11.07 27.02
N PRO A 162 -3.62 -11.58 28.02
CA PRO A 162 -3.54 -10.93 29.32
C PRO A 162 -3.18 -9.45 29.18
N GLN A 163 -3.71 -8.64 30.09
CA GLN A 163 -3.43 -7.21 30.15
C GLN A 163 -1.92 -6.97 30.29
N ALA A 164 -1.43 -5.88 29.71
CA ALA A 164 -0.03 -5.47 29.84
C ALA A 164 0.35 -5.38 31.34
N ASN A 165 1.46 -6.01 31.72
CA ASN A 165 1.95 -6.00 33.09
C ASN A 165 3.33 -5.32 33.12
N PRO A 166 3.44 -4.10 33.63
CA PRO A 166 4.71 -3.36 33.63
C PRO A 166 5.79 -3.95 34.55
N THR A 167 5.43 -4.93 35.40
CA THR A 167 6.36 -5.60 36.33
C THR A 167 6.85 -6.96 35.83
N GLN A 168 6.32 -7.46 34.71
CA GLN A 168 6.66 -8.77 34.18
C GLN A 168 6.70 -8.74 32.66
N LEU A 169 7.77 -9.28 32.09
CA LEU A 169 7.90 -9.52 30.67
C LEU A 169 7.02 -10.70 30.25
N PRO A 170 6.34 -10.62 29.09
CA PRO A 170 5.53 -11.72 28.60
C PRO A 170 6.40 -12.89 28.15
N GLU A 171 6.09 -14.09 28.66
CA GLU A 171 6.80 -15.32 28.29
C GLU A 171 6.44 -15.79 26.86
N PHE A 172 5.14 -15.74 26.54
CA PHE A 172 4.62 -16.09 25.23
C PHE A 172 3.57 -15.08 24.80
N ILE A 173 3.59 -14.74 23.52
CA ILE A 173 2.49 -14.01 22.89
C ILE A 173 2.10 -14.68 21.58
N THR A 174 0.85 -14.48 21.17
CA THR A 174 0.46 -14.70 19.78
C THR A 174 0.68 -13.42 19.00
N PHE A 175 1.52 -13.46 17.97
CA PHE A 175 1.85 -12.29 17.17
C PHE A 175 1.28 -12.40 15.76
N ASP A 176 1.05 -11.24 15.17
CA ASP A 176 0.53 -11.09 13.81
C ASP A 176 1.69 -10.67 12.89
N PRO A 177 2.14 -11.53 11.96
CA PRO A 177 3.28 -11.22 11.10
C PRO A 177 2.97 -10.13 10.08
N PHE A 178 1.70 -9.78 9.81
CA PHE A 178 1.40 -8.70 8.87
C PHE A 178 1.69 -7.32 9.46
N PHE A 179 1.48 -7.16 10.77
CA PHE A 179 1.66 -5.88 11.46
C PHE A 179 2.87 -5.86 12.39
N LEU A 180 3.18 -6.99 13.03
CA LEU A 180 4.15 -7.10 14.12
C LEU A 180 5.40 -7.92 13.75
N PHE A 181 5.72 -8.06 12.47
CA PHE A 181 6.91 -8.80 12.00
C PHE A 181 8.24 -8.26 12.57
N TYR A 182 8.26 -7.00 13.03
CA TYR A 182 9.46 -6.34 13.55
C TYR A 182 9.76 -6.71 15.01
N LEU A 183 8.76 -7.18 15.77
CA LEU A 183 8.93 -7.48 17.20
C LEU A 183 10.02 -8.53 17.48
N PRO A 184 10.14 -9.64 16.74
CA PRO A 184 11.20 -10.64 16.98
C PRO A 184 12.63 -10.11 16.85
N PHE A 185 12.83 -8.98 16.17
CA PHE A 185 14.14 -8.39 15.94
C PHE A 185 14.43 -7.20 16.86
N SER A 186 13.42 -6.74 17.62
CA SER A 186 13.54 -5.54 18.46
C SER A 186 14.66 -5.70 19.49
N GLY A 187 15.45 -4.64 19.69
CA GLY A 187 16.59 -4.65 20.61
C GLY A 187 17.83 -5.41 20.12
N THR A 188 17.78 -6.04 18.93
CA THR A 188 18.94 -6.76 18.36
C THR A 188 19.57 -5.98 17.20
N PRO A 189 20.85 -6.24 16.84
CA PRO A 189 21.46 -5.67 15.63
C PRO A 189 20.71 -6.02 14.33
N ALA A 190 19.97 -7.14 14.32
CA ALA A 190 19.15 -7.54 13.19
C ALA A 190 17.99 -6.57 12.91
N ALA A 191 17.54 -5.79 13.89
CA ALA A 191 16.56 -4.73 13.67
C ALA A 191 17.07 -3.70 12.64
N ILE A 192 18.35 -3.32 12.70
CA ILE A 192 18.95 -2.35 11.78
C ILE A 192 18.92 -2.91 10.36
N VAL A 193 19.25 -4.19 10.19
CA VAL A 193 19.21 -4.87 8.88
C VAL A 193 17.78 -4.89 8.33
N LEU A 194 16.80 -5.27 9.16
CA LEU A 194 15.39 -5.29 8.79
C LEU A 194 14.90 -3.92 8.32
N TRP A 195 15.08 -2.88 9.14
CA TRP A 195 14.59 -1.53 8.83
C TRP A 195 15.32 -0.90 7.65
N SER A 196 16.63 -1.10 7.54
CA SER A 196 17.41 -0.63 6.39
C SER A 196 16.98 -1.34 5.11
N GLY A 197 16.76 -2.65 5.16
CA GLY A 197 16.25 -3.44 4.03
C GLY A 197 14.86 -2.98 3.58
N LEU A 198 13.93 -2.79 4.51
CA LEU A 198 12.59 -2.27 4.21
C LEU A 198 12.65 -0.87 3.62
N LEU A 199 13.46 0.03 4.19
CA LEU A 199 13.66 1.37 3.67
C LEU A 199 14.19 1.32 2.22
N LEU A 200 15.19 0.48 1.94
CA LEU A 200 15.75 0.31 0.60
C LEU A 200 14.74 -0.24 -0.41
N VAL A 201 13.96 -1.26 -0.03
CA VAL A 201 12.90 -1.82 -0.89
C VAL A 201 11.82 -0.78 -1.16
N THR A 202 11.32 -0.10 -0.12
CA THR A 202 10.30 0.95 -0.25
C THR A 202 10.81 2.10 -1.12
N LEU A 203 12.05 2.56 -0.91
CA LEU A 203 12.65 3.61 -1.72
C LEU A 203 12.83 3.16 -3.17
N GLY A 204 13.33 1.96 -3.40
CA GLY A 204 13.51 1.38 -4.74
C GLY A 204 12.19 1.25 -5.49
N LEU A 205 11.14 0.73 -4.85
CA LEU A 205 9.81 0.61 -5.42
C LEU A 205 9.15 1.97 -5.66
N THR A 206 9.34 2.93 -4.73
CA THR A 206 8.83 4.30 -4.89
C THR A 206 9.50 4.97 -6.08
N LEU A 207 10.83 4.87 -6.22
CA LEU A 207 11.60 5.49 -7.31
C LEU A 207 11.49 4.74 -8.66
N LEU A 208 10.92 3.53 -8.66
CA LEU A 208 10.81 2.67 -9.84
C LEU A 208 10.20 3.34 -11.10
N PRO A 209 9.16 4.19 -11.01
CA PRO A 209 8.61 4.88 -12.19
C PRO A 209 9.62 5.77 -12.91
N TRP A 210 10.62 6.30 -12.20
CA TRP A 210 11.65 7.20 -12.74
C TRP A 210 12.95 6.48 -13.09
N LEU A 211 13.27 5.40 -12.37
CA LEU A 211 14.48 4.61 -12.62
C LEU A 211 14.31 3.59 -13.77
N SER A 212 13.11 3.04 -13.95
CA SER A 212 12.87 2.07 -15.01
C SER A 212 12.74 2.76 -16.38
N ARG A 213 13.77 2.63 -17.23
CA ARG A 213 13.65 2.98 -18.66
C ARG A 213 12.70 2.00 -19.33
N ALA A 214 11.79 2.50 -20.18
CA ALA A 214 10.87 1.66 -20.93
C ALA A 214 11.65 0.74 -21.89
N LYS A 215 11.82 -0.54 -21.55
CA LYS A 215 12.19 -1.57 -22.53
C LYS A 215 10.95 -1.88 -23.36
N ARG A 216 10.79 -1.19 -24.50
CA ARG A 216 9.77 -1.53 -25.49
C ARG A 216 10.33 -2.56 -26.49
N PRO A 217 9.63 -3.65 -26.80
CA PRO A 217 10.01 -4.53 -27.90
C PRO A 217 9.86 -3.77 -29.23
N SER A 218 11.00 -3.58 -29.92
CA SER A 218 11.18 -3.32 -31.36
C SER A 218 10.14 -2.46 -32.11
N SER A 219 10.34 -1.14 -32.15
CA SER A 219 10.49 -0.36 -33.41
C SER A 219 10.54 1.17 -33.18
N ILE A 220 10.12 1.68 -32.01
CA ILE A 220 10.11 3.13 -31.73
C ILE A 220 10.57 3.42 -30.29
N THR A 221 11.77 3.99 -30.15
CA THR A 221 12.44 4.40 -28.89
C THR A 221 11.91 5.73 -28.33
N LEU A 222 10.65 6.08 -28.59
CA LEU A 222 10.06 7.35 -28.15
C LEU A 222 9.06 7.12 -27.02
N PRO A 223 8.89 8.09 -26.10
CA PRO A 223 7.80 8.08 -25.13
C PRO A 223 6.45 7.86 -25.83
N PRO A 224 5.44 7.27 -25.17
CA PRO A 224 4.14 7.05 -25.76
C PRO A 224 3.65 8.34 -26.42
N PRO A 225 3.25 8.29 -27.71
CA PRO A 225 2.89 9.49 -28.44
C PRO A 225 1.75 10.21 -27.70
N LYS A 226 1.97 11.48 -27.37
CA LYS A 226 1.01 12.29 -26.64
C LYS A 226 -0.04 12.83 -27.59
N VAL A 227 -1.27 13.00 -27.10
CA VAL A 227 -2.37 13.51 -27.91
C VAL A 227 -2.07 14.95 -28.36
N LYS A 228 -2.35 15.25 -29.63
CA LYS A 228 -2.36 16.62 -30.17
C LYS A 228 -3.66 16.88 -30.92
N ILE A 229 -4.08 18.14 -30.94
CA ILE A 229 -5.29 18.59 -31.63
C ILE A 229 -4.89 19.39 -32.87
N ILE A 230 -5.44 19.00 -34.02
CA ILE A 230 -5.37 19.77 -35.27
C ILE A 230 -6.52 20.76 -35.23
N ASN A 231 -6.22 22.00 -34.82
CA ASN A 231 -7.21 23.04 -34.57
C ASN A 231 -8.12 23.25 -35.78
N GLU A 232 -7.56 23.17 -36.99
CA GLU A 232 -8.24 23.46 -38.23
C GLU A 232 -9.39 22.49 -38.51
N ARG A 233 -9.25 21.25 -38.06
CA ARG A 233 -10.19 20.14 -38.26
C ARG A 233 -11.15 19.94 -37.09
N CYS A 234 -10.87 20.55 -35.94
CA CYS A 234 -11.66 20.36 -34.74
C CYS A 234 -13.06 20.97 -34.92
N THR A 235 -14.11 20.16 -34.74
CA THR A 235 -15.51 20.60 -34.87
C THR A 235 -16.16 20.98 -33.54
N GLY A 236 -15.42 20.93 -32.42
CA GLY A 236 -15.97 21.25 -31.11
C GLY A 236 -16.99 20.24 -30.56
N CYS A 237 -17.14 19.05 -31.17
CA CYS A 237 -18.21 18.09 -30.84
C CYS A 237 -18.09 17.33 -29.50
N THR A 238 -17.09 17.66 -28.67
CA THR A 238 -16.86 17.17 -27.29
C THR A 238 -16.61 15.66 -27.07
N LYS A 239 -16.84 14.80 -28.07
CA LYS A 239 -16.68 13.34 -27.97
C LYS A 239 -15.31 12.90 -27.41
N CYS A 240 -14.22 13.49 -27.90
CA CYS A 240 -12.87 13.12 -27.49
C CYS A 240 -12.62 13.39 -25.98
N ALA A 241 -13.15 14.50 -25.46
CA ALA A 241 -13.08 14.85 -24.04
C ALA A 241 -13.99 13.94 -23.18
N LEU A 242 -15.17 13.55 -23.68
CA LEU A 242 -16.06 12.60 -23.01
C LEU A 242 -15.43 11.20 -22.92
N ASP A 243 -14.81 10.73 -23.99
CA ASP A 243 -14.27 9.38 -24.07
C ASP A 243 -12.92 9.22 -23.36
N CYS A 244 -12.17 10.31 -23.17
CA CYS A 244 -10.88 10.29 -22.46
C CYS A 244 -11.04 9.85 -20.99
N PRO A 245 -10.48 8.70 -20.59
CA PRO A 245 -10.68 8.19 -19.23
C PRO A 245 -9.73 8.82 -18.20
N TYR A 246 -8.73 9.57 -18.66
CA TYR A 246 -7.70 10.23 -17.84
C TYR A 246 -7.88 11.75 -17.75
N GLY A 247 -8.94 12.30 -18.37
CA GLY A 247 -9.18 13.75 -18.35
C GLY A 247 -8.12 14.58 -19.10
N ALA A 248 -7.35 13.97 -20.01
CA ALA A 248 -6.28 14.65 -20.75
C ALA A 248 -6.79 15.59 -21.87
N LEU A 249 -8.10 15.70 -22.06
CA LEU A 249 -8.75 16.54 -23.07
C LEU A 249 -9.85 17.36 -22.41
N GLU A 250 -9.81 18.66 -22.65
CA GLU A 250 -10.78 19.64 -22.19
C GLU A 250 -11.40 20.38 -23.37
N MET A 251 -12.65 20.81 -23.24
CA MET A 251 -13.33 21.62 -24.25
C MET A 251 -13.39 23.06 -23.74
N VAL A 252 -12.77 23.97 -24.46
CA VAL A 252 -12.77 25.40 -24.14
C VAL A 252 -13.52 26.18 -25.21
N GLU A 253 -13.94 27.41 -24.88
CA GLU A 253 -14.52 28.31 -25.86
C GLU A 253 -13.50 28.70 -26.92
N ARG A 254 -14.00 28.87 -28.13
CA ARG A 254 -13.20 29.09 -29.33
C ARG A 254 -13.25 30.56 -29.74
N HIS A 255 -12.09 31.14 -30.03
CA HIS A 255 -11.96 32.54 -30.46
C HIS A 255 -11.23 32.69 -31.82
N ASP A 256 -11.13 31.62 -32.62
CA ASP A 256 -10.40 31.57 -33.90
C ASP A 256 -11.28 31.89 -35.13
N GLY A 257 -12.49 32.43 -34.92
CA GLY A 257 -13.42 32.80 -35.99
C GLY A 257 -14.10 31.63 -36.71
N LYS A 258 -13.85 30.37 -36.31
CA LYS A 258 -14.52 29.19 -36.89
C LYS A 258 -15.97 29.07 -36.37
N PRO A 259 -16.87 28.40 -37.13
CA PRO A 259 -18.30 28.33 -36.79
C PRO A 259 -18.62 27.51 -35.52
N HIS A 260 -17.65 26.78 -34.98
CA HIS A 260 -17.84 25.91 -33.82
C HIS A 260 -17.52 26.64 -32.53
N LYS A 261 -18.46 26.67 -31.58
CA LYS A 261 -18.31 27.35 -30.28
C LYS A 261 -17.14 26.83 -29.43
N TYR A 262 -16.80 25.54 -29.55
CA TYR A 262 -15.79 24.90 -28.70
C TYR A 262 -14.59 24.39 -29.51
N ILE A 263 -13.44 24.31 -28.85
CA ILE A 263 -12.23 23.65 -29.33
C ILE A 263 -11.68 22.72 -28.24
N ALA A 264 -11.13 21.57 -28.65
CA ALA A 264 -10.48 20.66 -27.73
C ALA A 264 -9.05 21.13 -27.45
N ILE A 265 -8.63 21.12 -26.18
CA ILE A 265 -7.24 21.34 -25.76
C ILE A 265 -6.74 20.07 -25.06
N ALA A 266 -5.50 19.71 -25.35
CA ALA A 266 -4.82 18.59 -24.75
C ALA A 266 -3.95 19.01 -23.57
N ASN A 267 -4.00 18.24 -22.47
CA ASN A 267 -3.00 18.26 -21.42
C ASN A 267 -2.09 17.01 -21.57
N PRO A 268 -0.87 17.16 -22.12
CA PRO A 268 0.04 16.04 -22.36
C PRO A 268 0.48 15.30 -21.08
N ASP A 269 0.47 15.95 -19.92
CA ASP A 269 0.93 15.36 -18.66
C ASP A 269 -0.04 14.32 -18.10
N LEU A 270 -1.34 14.49 -18.38
CA LEU A 270 -2.38 13.52 -18.05
C LEU A 270 -2.50 12.40 -19.10
N CYS A 271 -2.00 12.62 -20.31
CA CYS A 271 -2.16 11.67 -21.41
C CYS A 271 -1.26 10.44 -21.26
N VAL A 272 -1.86 9.24 -21.26
CA VAL A 272 -1.11 7.96 -21.25
C VAL A 272 -0.82 7.41 -22.65
N GLY A 273 -1.24 8.08 -23.72
CA GLY A 273 -1.04 7.63 -25.11
C GLY A 273 -2.00 6.52 -25.59
N CYS A 274 -3.14 6.32 -24.93
CA CYS A 274 -4.06 5.22 -25.24
C CYS A 274 -4.81 5.32 -26.58
N GLY A 275 -4.85 6.50 -27.21
CA GLY A 275 -5.51 6.70 -28.52
C GLY A 275 -7.03 6.64 -28.57
N ILE A 276 -7.73 6.42 -27.45
CA ILE A 276 -9.22 6.35 -27.43
C ILE A 276 -9.88 7.59 -28.06
N CYS A 277 -9.32 8.77 -27.83
CA CYS A 277 -9.78 10.03 -28.42
C CYS A 277 -9.65 10.08 -29.95
N VAL A 278 -8.64 9.42 -30.52
CA VAL A 278 -8.48 9.26 -31.97
C VAL A 278 -9.67 8.49 -32.54
N GLY A 279 -9.99 7.34 -31.93
CA GLY A 279 -11.15 6.53 -32.33
C GLY A 279 -12.51 7.22 -32.09
N SER A 280 -12.54 8.32 -31.33
CA SER A 280 -13.74 9.12 -31.06
C SER A 280 -13.94 10.28 -32.04
N CYS A 281 -12.90 10.66 -32.79
CA CYS A 281 -12.87 11.90 -33.55
C CYS A 281 -13.24 11.69 -35.02
N ASP A 282 -14.50 11.92 -35.37
CA ASP A 282 -14.98 11.86 -36.75
C ASP A 282 -14.34 12.91 -37.67
N GLY A 283 -14.00 14.08 -37.11
CA GLY A 283 -13.34 15.16 -37.85
C GLY A 283 -11.85 14.93 -38.07
N VAL A 284 -11.28 13.81 -37.63
CA VAL A 284 -9.85 13.47 -37.81
C VAL A 284 -8.93 14.59 -37.30
N ALA A 285 -9.36 15.24 -36.21
CA ALA A 285 -8.72 16.40 -35.60
C ALA A 285 -7.83 16.01 -34.41
N VAL A 286 -7.73 14.73 -34.08
CA VAL A 286 -6.96 14.23 -32.94
C VAL A 286 -5.88 13.29 -33.47
N THR A 287 -4.63 13.57 -33.12
CA THR A 287 -3.48 12.72 -33.45
C THR A 287 -2.85 12.15 -32.19
N LEU A 288 -2.10 11.05 -32.35
CA LEU A 288 -1.15 10.59 -31.35
C LEU A 288 0.24 10.95 -31.83
N GLY A 289 0.90 11.89 -31.16
CA GLY A 289 2.19 12.41 -31.58
C GLY A 289 2.07 13.13 -32.93
N SER A 290 3.02 12.85 -33.83
CA SER A 290 3.00 13.33 -35.21
C SER A 290 2.24 12.40 -36.16
N THR A 291 1.59 11.34 -35.66
CA THR A 291 0.91 10.34 -36.49
C THR A 291 -0.59 10.70 -36.59
N PRO A 292 -1.05 11.27 -37.71
CA PRO A 292 -2.46 11.48 -37.94
C PRO A 292 -3.16 10.15 -38.28
N PRO A 293 -4.48 10.03 -38.05
CA PRO A 293 -5.23 8.78 -38.27
C PRO A 293 -5.17 8.26 -39.70
N GLU A 294 -4.93 9.12 -40.69
CA GLU A 294 -4.77 8.77 -42.10
C GLU A 294 -3.60 7.80 -42.33
N LEU A 295 -2.49 7.97 -41.62
CA LEU A 295 -1.35 7.03 -41.73
C LEU A 295 -1.73 5.62 -41.28
N LEU A 296 -2.71 5.48 -40.37
CA LEU A 296 -3.25 4.18 -40.00
C LEU A 296 -4.06 3.57 -41.15
N TRP A 297 -4.78 4.39 -41.93
CA TRP A 297 -5.51 3.93 -43.11
C TRP A 297 -4.55 3.45 -44.19
N ASP A 298 -3.49 4.21 -44.45
CA ASP A 298 -2.45 3.83 -45.42
C ASP A 298 -1.74 2.54 -44.99
N ALA A 299 -1.45 2.40 -43.69
CA ALA A 299 -0.88 1.17 -43.15
C ALA A 299 -1.82 -0.04 -43.32
N VAL A 300 -3.14 0.14 -43.18
CA VAL A 300 -4.12 -0.92 -43.43
C VAL A 300 -4.13 -1.31 -44.90
N ALA A 301 -4.23 -0.32 -45.80
CA ALA A 301 -4.23 -0.57 -47.24
C ALA A 301 -2.94 -1.28 -47.68
N GLY A 302 -1.77 -0.82 -47.22
CA GLY A 302 -0.48 -1.43 -47.51
C GLY A 302 -0.36 -2.86 -46.98
N LYS A 303 -0.81 -3.12 -45.74
CA LYS A 303 -0.78 -4.47 -45.14
C LYS A 303 -1.70 -5.44 -45.88
N LEU A 304 -2.90 -4.99 -46.29
CA LEU A 304 -3.83 -5.79 -47.09
C LEU A 304 -3.26 -6.08 -48.48
N ALA A 305 -2.72 -5.06 -49.16
CA ALA A 305 -2.10 -5.22 -50.47
C ALA A 305 -0.92 -6.21 -50.43
N PHE A 306 -0.09 -6.13 -49.39
CA PHE A 306 1.01 -7.09 -49.19
C PHE A 306 0.50 -8.51 -48.96
N ALA A 307 -0.53 -8.69 -48.12
CA ALA A 307 -1.11 -10.00 -47.86
C ALA A 307 -1.74 -10.62 -49.13
N GLN A 308 -2.49 -9.83 -49.90
CA GLN A 308 -3.08 -10.25 -51.18
C GLN A 308 -2.01 -10.59 -52.22
N ALA A 309 -0.91 -9.84 -52.28
CA ALA A 309 0.20 -10.15 -53.18
C ALA A 309 0.92 -11.45 -52.79
N LYS A 310 1.04 -11.72 -51.49
CA LYS A 310 1.67 -12.93 -50.96
C LYS A 310 0.80 -14.18 -51.13
N ALA A 311 -0.53 -14.04 -51.00
CA ALA A 311 -1.49 -15.14 -51.11
C ALA A 311 -2.74 -14.69 -51.90
N PRO A 312 -2.68 -14.63 -53.25
CA PRO A 312 -3.74 -14.06 -54.09
C PRO A 312 -5.07 -14.81 -54.04
N GLU A 313 -5.02 -16.12 -53.80
CA GLU A 313 -6.20 -16.99 -53.75
C GLU A 313 -6.81 -17.05 -52.33
N ALA A 314 -6.12 -16.53 -51.32
CA ALA A 314 -6.56 -16.55 -49.93
C ALA A 314 -7.31 -15.27 -49.57
N GLY A 315 -8.44 -15.40 -48.88
CA GLY A 315 -9.11 -14.26 -48.26
C GLY A 315 -8.24 -13.66 -47.14
N VAL A 316 -8.20 -12.34 -46.98
CA VAL A 316 -7.43 -11.71 -45.90
C VAL A 316 -8.31 -11.44 -44.67
N LYS A 317 -7.96 -12.03 -43.53
CA LYS A 317 -8.52 -11.71 -42.21
C LYS A 317 -7.63 -10.70 -41.51
N LEU A 318 -8.12 -9.48 -41.30
CA LEU A 318 -7.37 -8.42 -40.61
C LEU A 318 -7.81 -8.31 -39.15
N ILE A 319 -6.87 -8.51 -38.22
CA ILE A 319 -7.09 -8.43 -36.78
C ILE A 319 -6.46 -7.15 -36.22
N PHE A 320 -7.27 -6.25 -35.67
CA PHE A 320 -6.80 -5.13 -34.86
C PHE A 320 -6.69 -5.56 -33.39
N THR A 321 -5.50 -5.45 -32.81
CA THR A 321 -5.24 -5.82 -31.42
C THR A 321 -4.57 -4.70 -30.62
N CYS A 322 -4.57 -4.78 -29.29
CA CYS A 322 -3.90 -3.78 -28.45
C CYS A 322 -2.43 -4.14 -28.14
N GLU A 323 -1.63 -3.14 -27.75
CA GLU A 323 -0.23 -3.31 -27.34
C GLU A 323 -0.03 -4.41 -26.31
N ARG A 324 -0.96 -4.58 -25.35
CA ARG A 324 -0.86 -5.66 -24.35
C ARG A 324 -0.94 -7.04 -25.01
N HIS A 325 -1.88 -7.26 -25.92
CA HIS A 325 -1.98 -8.54 -26.62
C HIS A 325 -0.75 -8.75 -27.51
N ALA A 326 -0.31 -7.71 -28.23
CA ALA A 326 0.90 -7.74 -29.05
C ALA A 326 2.18 -8.10 -28.27
N ALA A 327 2.32 -7.60 -27.05
CA ALA A 327 3.45 -7.90 -26.17
C ALA A 327 3.37 -9.29 -25.51
N HIS A 328 2.26 -10.00 -25.66
CA HIS A 328 2.02 -11.32 -25.06
C HIS A 328 1.49 -12.30 -26.13
N GLY A 329 0.29 -12.87 -25.96
CA GLY A 329 -0.16 -13.98 -26.79
C GLY A 329 -0.37 -13.69 -28.29
N ALA A 330 -0.36 -12.42 -28.73
CA ALA A 330 -0.40 -12.09 -30.16
C ALA A 330 0.99 -12.05 -30.82
N GLN A 331 2.08 -12.05 -30.06
CA GLN A 331 3.45 -11.94 -30.57
C GLN A 331 3.76 -12.95 -31.70
N PRO A 332 3.36 -14.25 -31.61
CA PRO A 332 3.64 -15.22 -32.67
C PRO A 332 2.94 -14.91 -34.02
N TYR A 333 1.91 -14.07 -34.00
CA TYR A 333 1.05 -13.80 -35.16
C TYR A 333 1.30 -12.41 -35.80
N LEU A 334 2.17 -11.58 -35.21
CA LEU A 334 2.43 -10.21 -35.70
C LEU A 334 3.07 -10.16 -37.09
N ALA A 335 3.83 -11.20 -37.46
CA ALA A 335 4.43 -11.36 -38.78
C ALA A 335 3.45 -11.88 -39.85
N GLY A 336 2.19 -12.07 -39.50
CA GLY A 336 1.18 -12.73 -40.32
C GLY A 336 1.26 -14.25 -40.19
N THR A 337 0.13 -14.91 -40.40
CA THR A 337 0.02 -16.37 -40.43
C THR A 337 -1.04 -16.78 -41.45
N GLU A 338 -1.09 -18.05 -41.82
CA GLU A 338 -2.15 -18.59 -42.68
C GLU A 338 -2.96 -19.61 -41.87
N GLN A 339 -4.28 -19.52 -41.96
CA GLN A 339 -5.21 -20.43 -41.30
C GLN A 339 -6.37 -20.76 -42.23
N GLN A 340 -6.54 -22.05 -42.53
CA GLN A 340 -7.66 -22.59 -43.32
C GLN A 340 -7.97 -21.78 -44.61
N GLY A 341 -6.94 -21.48 -45.39
CA GLY A 341 -7.08 -20.75 -46.66
C GLY A 341 -7.32 -19.25 -46.52
N MET A 342 -7.11 -18.68 -45.32
CA MET A 342 -7.08 -17.23 -45.10
C MET A 342 -5.70 -16.76 -44.65
N ALA A 343 -5.22 -15.68 -45.26
CA ALA A 343 -4.09 -14.91 -44.75
C ALA A 343 -4.55 -14.08 -43.56
N VAL A 344 -4.02 -14.37 -42.37
CA VAL A 344 -4.35 -13.66 -41.13
C VAL A 344 -3.28 -12.62 -40.83
N GLU A 345 -3.66 -11.36 -40.94
CA GLU A 345 -2.81 -10.21 -40.68
C GLU A 345 -3.18 -9.56 -39.36
N VAL A 346 -2.19 -9.34 -38.49
CA VAL A 346 -2.39 -8.66 -37.20
C VAL A 346 -1.82 -7.24 -37.27
N MET A 347 -2.60 -6.27 -36.81
CA MET A 347 -2.21 -4.87 -36.67
C MET A 347 -2.35 -4.42 -35.22
N THR A 348 -1.25 -3.91 -34.66
CA THR A 348 -1.18 -3.45 -33.27
C THR A 348 -1.57 -1.98 -33.16
N LEU A 349 -2.44 -1.69 -32.19
CA LEU A 349 -2.85 -0.34 -31.77
C LEU A 349 -2.46 -0.10 -30.30
N PRO A 350 -2.26 1.15 -29.85
CA PRO A 350 -2.07 1.44 -28.42
C PRO A 350 -3.22 0.92 -27.55
N CYS A 351 -4.43 0.94 -28.11
CA CYS A 351 -5.64 0.36 -27.56
C CYS A 351 -6.56 0.00 -28.71
N VAL A 352 -7.38 -1.03 -28.57
CA VAL A 352 -8.49 -1.28 -29.50
C VAL A 352 -9.48 -0.11 -29.57
N GLY A 353 -9.61 0.67 -28.49
CA GLY A 353 -10.41 1.89 -28.47
C GLY A 353 -9.89 3.01 -29.38
N THR A 354 -8.66 2.88 -29.90
CA THR A 354 -8.07 3.78 -30.90
C THR A 354 -8.71 3.59 -32.26
N ALA A 355 -9.22 2.39 -32.59
CA ALA A 355 -9.84 2.11 -33.88
C ALA A 355 -11.17 2.87 -34.00
N PRO A 356 -11.31 3.87 -34.90
CA PRO A 356 -12.61 4.41 -35.22
C PRO A 356 -13.39 3.36 -36.03
N PRO A 357 -14.73 3.31 -35.95
CA PRO A 357 -15.52 2.35 -36.73
C PRO A 357 -15.33 2.47 -38.24
N ASP A 358 -15.01 3.67 -38.73
CA ASP A 358 -14.72 3.91 -40.15
C ASP A 358 -13.47 3.16 -40.63
N LEU A 359 -12.51 2.88 -39.74
CA LEU A 359 -11.32 2.07 -40.04
C LEU A 359 -11.72 0.65 -40.47
N LEU A 360 -12.72 0.07 -39.79
CA LEU A 360 -13.21 -1.28 -40.09
C LEU A 360 -13.86 -1.32 -41.46
N THR A 361 -14.64 -0.28 -41.79
CA THR A 361 -15.27 -0.17 -43.12
C THR A 361 -14.24 0.06 -44.22
N ARG A 362 -13.17 0.82 -43.95
CA ARG A 362 -12.07 1.03 -44.90
C ARG A 362 -11.30 -0.25 -45.16
N ALA A 363 -11.01 -1.03 -44.12
CA ALA A 363 -10.34 -2.33 -44.28
C ALA A 363 -11.14 -3.28 -45.17
N LEU A 364 -12.46 -3.38 -44.97
CA LEU A 364 -13.34 -4.17 -45.84
C LEU A 364 -13.32 -3.66 -47.29
N ASN A 365 -13.44 -2.35 -47.48
CA ASN A 365 -13.43 -1.77 -48.83
C ASN A 365 -12.06 -1.90 -49.53
N ALA A 366 -10.98 -2.01 -48.78
CA ALA A 366 -9.63 -2.28 -49.28
C ALA A 366 -9.38 -3.78 -49.55
N GLY A 367 -10.41 -4.63 -49.42
CA GLY A 367 -10.35 -6.05 -49.81
C GLY A 367 -10.08 -7.03 -48.65
N ALA A 368 -10.25 -6.62 -47.39
CA ALA A 368 -10.31 -7.58 -46.29
C ALA A 368 -11.59 -8.43 -46.39
N ALA A 369 -11.44 -9.75 -46.31
CA ALA A 369 -12.56 -10.69 -46.28
C ALA A 369 -13.25 -10.71 -44.91
N GLU A 370 -12.48 -10.56 -43.84
CA GLU A 370 -12.97 -10.43 -42.47
C GLU A 370 -12.15 -9.37 -41.72
N VAL A 371 -12.81 -8.60 -40.85
CA VAL A 371 -12.13 -7.68 -39.93
C VAL A 371 -12.50 -8.05 -38.50
N GLN A 372 -11.51 -8.20 -37.63
CA GLN A 372 -11.73 -8.55 -36.23
C GLN A 372 -11.05 -7.57 -35.29
N ILE A 373 -11.73 -7.20 -34.21
CA ILE A 373 -11.12 -6.47 -33.08
C ILE A 373 -10.88 -7.44 -31.94
N VAL A 374 -9.66 -7.48 -31.42
CA VAL A 374 -9.29 -8.33 -30.28
C VAL A 374 -8.76 -7.47 -29.16
N GLY A 375 -9.50 -7.43 -28.04
CA GLY A 375 -9.16 -6.61 -26.89
C GLY A 375 -9.10 -7.39 -25.59
N CYS A 376 -8.74 -6.70 -24.52
CA CYS A 376 -8.78 -7.25 -23.16
C CYS A 376 -10.21 -7.59 -22.72
N PRO A 377 -10.38 -8.53 -21.78
CA PRO A 377 -11.68 -8.83 -21.20
C PRO A 377 -12.29 -7.60 -20.52
N PRO A 378 -13.63 -7.55 -20.38
CA PRO A 378 -14.32 -6.59 -19.53
C PRO A 378 -13.63 -6.44 -18.16
N ALA A 379 -13.56 -5.22 -17.65
CA ALA A 379 -12.91 -4.84 -16.39
C ALA A 379 -11.38 -5.09 -16.27
N ASP A 380 -10.72 -5.76 -17.22
CA ASP A 380 -9.25 -5.96 -17.22
C ASP A 380 -8.48 -5.09 -18.24
N CYS A 381 -9.20 -4.26 -19.01
CA CYS A 381 -8.58 -3.39 -20.02
C CYS A 381 -7.51 -2.46 -19.42
N VAL A 382 -6.31 -2.48 -20.01
CA VAL A 382 -5.16 -1.64 -19.61
C VAL A 382 -5.46 -0.16 -19.69
N ASN A 383 -6.31 0.21 -20.65
CA ASN A 383 -6.74 1.58 -20.90
C ASN A 383 -8.17 1.82 -20.42
N ARG A 384 -8.59 1.08 -19.38
CA ARG A 384 -9.84 1.21 -18.63
C ARG A 384 -11.10 0.94 -19.47
N GLU A 385 -11.64 1.96 -20.14
CA GLU A 385 -12.86 1.85 -20.94
C GLU A 385 -12.60 1.63 -22.44
N GLY A 386 -11.34 1.42 -22.85
CA GLY A 386 -10.98 1.31 -24.27
C GLY A 386 -11.69 0.18 -25.03
N ASN A 387 -11.81 -1.00 -24.42
CA ASN A 387 -12.57 -2.12 -25.00
C ASN A 387 -14.08 -1.83 -25.00
N LEU A 388 -14.62 -1.27 -23.92
CA LEU A 388 -16.03 -0.88 -23.81
C LEU A 388 -16.43 0.17 -24.85
N TRP A 389 -15.58 1.16 -25.13
CA TRP A 389 -15.85 2.16 -26.15
C TRP A 389 -15.76 1.57 -27.56
N ALA A 390 -14.78 0.70 -27.83
CA ALA A 390 -14.71 0.00 -29.11
C ALA A 390 -15.98 -0.83 -29.34
N GLU A 391 -16.34 -1.67 -28.37
CA GLU A 391 -17.58 -2.45 -28.32
C GLU A 391 -18.80 -1.59 -28.70
N GLN A 392 -19.12 -0.59 -27.88
CA GLN A 392 -20.32 0.22 -28.02
C GLN A 392 -20.39 0.94 -29.37
N ARG A 393 -19.25 1.30 -29.97
CA ARG A 393 -19.22 1.92 -31.29
C ARG A 393 -19.54 0.92 -32.42
N ILE A 394 -19.06 -0.33 -32.30
CA ILE A 394 -19.32 -1.40 -33.26
C ILE A 394 -20.78 -1.89 -33.16
N VAL A 395 -21.31 -2.04 -31.94
CA VAL A 395 -22.73 -2.37 -31.70
C VAL A 395 -23.66 -1.15 -31.80
N ARG A 396 -23.11 0.01 -32.17
CA ARG A 396 -23.83 1.26 -32.47
C ARG A 396 -24.54 1.93 -31.28
N GLU A 397 -24.22 1.55 -30.05
CA GLU A 397 -24.68 2.18 -28.80
C GLU A 397 -23.93 3.49 -28.48
N ARG A 398 -22.73 3.67 -29.03
CA ARG A 398 -21.89 4.87 -28.84
C ARG A 398 -21.50 5.51 -30.16
N VAL A 399 -21.38 6.85 -30.18
CA VAL A 399 -20.83 7.59 -31.32
C VAL A 399 -19.30 7.70 -31.25
N PRO A 400 -18.59 7.67 -32.38
CA PRO A 400 -19.13 7.37 -33.71
C PRO A 400 -19.58 5.93 -33.85
N ARG A 401 -20.60 5.70 -34.67
CA ARG A 401 -21.23 4.37 -34.84
C ARG A 401 -20.70 3.73 -36.11
N LEU A 402 -20.52 2.41 -36.10
CA LEU A 402 -20.32 1.64 -37.33
C LEU A 402 -21.47 1.94 -38.31
N LYS A 403 -21.15 2.31 -39.56
CA LYS A 403 -22.14 2.68 -40.60
C LYS A 403 -23.19 1.58 -40.76
N ARG A 404 -24.48 1.95 -40.95
CA ARG A 404 -25.60 0.98 -41.05
C ARG A 404 -25.39 -0.06 -42.14
N ALA A 405 -24.83 0.35 -43.28
CA ALA A 405 -24.50 -0.53 -44.40
C ALA A 405 -23.56 -1.69 -44.02
N TYR A 406 -22.78 -1.53 -42.95
CA TYR A 406 -21.83 -2.53 -42.47
C TYR A 406 -22.29 -3.19 -41.17
N ALA A 407 -23.54 -3.00 -40.73
CA ALA A 407 -24.06 -3.64 -39.53
C ALA A 407 -23.91 -5.16 -39.60
N ASN A 408 -24.18 -5.74 -40.77
CA ASN A 408 -24.09 -7.17 -41.05
C ASN A 408 -22.79 -7.58 -41.75
N ALA A 409 -21.82 -6.67 -41.90
CA ALA A 409 -20.52 -7.00 -42.48
C ALA A 409 -19.78 -8.06 -41.64
N PRO A 410 -18.79 -8.79 -42.20
CA PRO A 410 -17.96 -9.77 -41.49
C PRO A 410 -16.97 -9.06 -40.55
N VAL A 411 -17.52 -8.33 -39.58
CA VAL A 411 -16.81 -7.66 -38.50
C VAL A 411 -17.13 -8.38 -37.21
N THR A 412 -16.09 -8.85 -36.51
CA THR A 412 -16.23 -9.52 -35.21
C THR A 412 -15.42 -8.82 -34.12
N ALA A 413 -15.81 -9.01 -32.87
CA ALA A 413 -15.07 -8.50 -31.71
C ALA A 413 -14.89 -9.64 -30.70
N LEU A 414 -13.67 -9.82 -30.20
CA LEU A 414 -13.35 -10.83 -29.19
C LEU A 414 -12.63 -10.18 -28.00
N TRP A 415 -13.12 -10.45 -26.79
CA TRP A 415 -12.60 -9.86 -25.55
C TRP A 415 -11.90 -10.92 -24.72
N LEU A 416 -10.65 -11.20 -25.08
CA LEU A 416 -9.90 -12.37 -24.63
C LEU A 416 -8.78 -11.96 -23.66
N SER A 417 -8.47 -12.84 -22.70
CA SER A 417 -7.20 -12.72 -21.99
C SER A 417 -6.03 -12.84 -22.99
N PRO A 418 -4.87 -12.22 -22.74
CA PRO A 418 -3.74 -12.29 -23.67
C PRO A 418 -3.34 -13.71 -24.05
N ASP A 419 -3.38 -14.64 -23.10
CA ASP A 419 -2.97 -16.05 -23.31
C ASP A 419 -3.90 -16.81 -24.26
N ASN A 420 -5.11 -16.31 -24.48
CA ASN A 420 -6.12 -16.92 -25.34
C ASN A 420 -6.17 -16.33 -26.75
N PHE A 421 -5.18 -15.53 -27.15
CA PHE A 421 -5.19 -14.84 -28.46
C PHE A 421 -5.27 -15.80 -29.66
N ALA A 422 -4.77 -17.04 -29.53
CA ALA A 422 -4.89 -18.06 -30.59
C ALA A 422 -6.35 -18.30 -31.05
N GLN A 423 -7.33 -18.11 -30.15
CA GLN A 423 -8.76 -18.22 -30.49
C GLN A 423 -9.22 -17.17 -31.51
N ALA A 424 -8.56 -16.01 -31.57
CA ALA A 424 -8.87 -14.97 -32.53
C ALA A 424 -8.34 -15.30 -33.93
N VAL A 425 -7.22 -16.00 -34.01
CA VAL A 425 -6.61 -16.44 -35.28
C VAL A 425 -7.42 -17.57 -35.90
N ALA A 426 -8.06 -18.39 -35.07
CA ALA A 426 -8.95 -19.44 -35.53
C ALA A 426 -10.05 -18.89 -36.49
N PRO A 427 -10.50 -19.72 -37.44
CA PRO A 427 -11.57 -19.35 -38.36
C PRO A 427 -12.81 -18.94 -37.58
N THR A 428 -13.39 -17.80 -37.95
CA THR A 428 -14.67 -17.38 -37.39
C THR A 428 -15.75 -18.26 -38.01
N PRO A 429 -16.57 -18.97 -37.23
CA PRO A 429 -17.66 -19.77 -37.77
C PRO A 429 -18.58 -18.91 -38.66
N ALA A 430 -19.14 -19.49 -39.72
CA ALA A 430 -20.16 -18.82 -40.51
C ALA A 430 -21.36 -18.49 -39.62
N VAL A 431 -21.59 -17.21 -39.34
CA VAL A 431 -22.67 -16.72 -38.48
C VAL A 431 -23.69 -15.97 -39.34
N PRO A 432 -24.99 -16.28 -39.20
CA PRO A 432 -26.05 -15.57 -39.90
C PRO A 432 -25.94 -14.04 -39.71
N PRO A 433 -26.22 -13.23 -40.74
CA PRO A 433 -26.13 -11.77 -40.67
C PRO A 433 -26.81 -11.16 -39.42
N GLU A 434 -27.99 -11.64 -39.04
CA GLU A 434 -28.76 -11.17 -37.89
C GLU A 434 -28.06 -11.37 -36.53
N GLU A 435 -27.23 -12.40 -36.39
CA GLU A 435 -26.55 -12.74 -35.13
C GLU A 435 -25.18 -12.06 -34.98
N ARG A 436 -24.64 -11.45 -36.06
CA ARG A 436 -23.28 -10.86 -36.06
C ARG A 436 -23.15 -9.68 -35.10
N LEU A 437 -24.20 -8.88 -34.94
CA LEU A 437 -24.20 -7.79 -33.97
C LEU A 437 -24.19 -8.30 -32.53
N ASP A 438 -24.88 -9.40 -32.25
CA ASP A 438 -24.90 -10.01 -30.93
C ASP A 438 -23.56 -10.66 -30.58
N ARG A 439 -22.91 -11.32 -31.56
CA ARG A 439 -21.54 -11.86 -31.39
C ARG A 439 -20.47 -10.81 -31.09
N ARG A 440 -20.74 -9.53 -31.38
CA ARG A 440 -19.84 -8.45 -30.99
C ARG A 440 -19.98 -8.12 -29.51
N ARG A 441 -21.17 -8.32 -28.91
CA ARG A 441 -21.48 -7.92 -27.55
C ARG A 441 -20.47 -8.46 -26.55
N MET A 442 -19.98 -7.54 -25.73
CA MET A 442 -19.21 -7.86 -24.55
C MET A 442 -20.14 -8.47 -23.49
N ILE A 443 -20.29 -9.79 -23.54
CA ILE A 443 -21.05 -10.56 -22.55
C ILE A 443 -20.13 -10.87 -21.37
N VAL A 444 -20.54 -10.46 -20.17
CA VAL A 444 -19.95 -10.94 -18.91
C VAL A 444 -20.88 -12.06 -18.40
N PRO A 445 -20.62 -13.34 -18.73
CA PRO A 445 -21.50 -14.40 -18.28
C PRO A 445 -21.45 -14.50 -16.75
N PHE A 446 -22.57 -14.23 -16.10
CA PHE A 446 -22.72 -14.50 -14.67
C PHE A 446 -22.82 -16.02 -14.48
N SER A 447 -21.80 -16.61 -13.86
CA SER A 447 -21.79 -18.03 -13.52
C SER A 447 -21.75 -18.16 -12.00
N GLY A 448 -22.86 -18.62 -11.41
CA GLY A 448 -22.93 -18.89 -9.97
C GLY A 448 -21.87 -19.89 -9.51
N LYS A 449 -21.46 -20.82 -10.38
CA LYS A 449 -20.35 -21.75 -10.14
C LYS A 449 -19.02 -21.02 -9.97
N ASN A 450 -18.71 -20.08 -10.87
CA ASN A 450 -17.46 -19.32 -10.78
C ASN A 450 -17.44 -18.43 -9.54
N LEU A 451 -18.58 -17.85 -9.18
CA LEU A 451 -18.74 -17.04 -7.99
C LEU A 451 -18.58 -17.86 -6.70
N ALA A 452 -19.17 -19.05 -6.64
CA ALA A 452 -19.02 -19.98 -5.52
C ALA A 452 -17.55 -20.40 -5.34
N VAL A 453 -16.85 -20.73 -6.44
CA VAL A 453 -15.42 -21.05 -6.40
C VAL A 453 -14.60 -19.86 -5.90
N ALA A 454 -14.90 -18.64 -6.35
CA ALA A 454 -14.20 -17.44 -5.91
C ALA A 454 -14.39 -17.17 -4.40
N PHE A 455 -15.61 -17.31 -3.87
CA PHE A 455 -15.86 -17.14 -2.44
C PHE A 455 -15.29 -18.29 -1.59
N ALA A 456 -15.26 -19.52 -2.10
CA ALA A 456 -14.57 -20.62 -1.44
C ALA A 456 -13.07 -20.34 -1.33
N LEU A 457 -12.44 -19.87 -2.41
CA LEU A 457 -11.03 -19.47 -2.41
C LEU A 457 -10.77 -18.32 -1.42
N LEU A 458 -11.64 -17.31 -1.41
CA LEU A 458 -11.56 -16.20 -0.46
C LEU A 458 -11.67 -16.69 0.99
N ALA A 459 -12.59 -17.61 1.28
CA ALA A 459 -12.72 -18.21 2.60
C ALA A 459 -11.44 -18.96 3.02
N VAL A 460 -10.82 -19.72 2.11
CA VAL A 460 -9.54 -20.40 2.36
C VAL A 460 -8.45 -19.37 2.67
N VAL A 461 -8.32 -18.31 1.87
CA VAL A 461 -7.33 -17.25 2.10
C VAL A 461 -7.56 -16.56 3.45
N MET A 462 -8.81 -16.29 3.83
CA MET A 462 -9.14 -15.73 5.13
C MET A 462 -8.80 -16.67 6.27
N VAL A 463 -9.09 -17.97 6.16
CA VAL A 463 -8.69 -18.96 7.18
C VAL A 463 -7.17 -19.03 7.31
N VAL A 464 -6.44 -19.07 6.19
CA VAL A 464 -4.96 -19.04 6.21
C VAL A 464 -4.45 -17.78 6.89
N GLN A 465 -4.99 -16.61 6.56
CA GLN A 465 -4.66 -15.36 7.25
C GLN A 465 -4.89 -15.48 8.75
N VAL A 466 -6.06 -15.96 9.19
CA VAL A 466 -6.38 -16.14 10.62
C VAL A 466 -5.32 -17.01 11.31
N LEU A 467 -4.97 -18.15 10.71
CA LEU A 467 -3.98 -19.08 11.27
C LEU A 467 -2.59 -18.42 11.37
N LEU A 468 -2.18 -17.66 10.34
CA LEU A 468 -0.91 -16.94 10.34
C LEU A 468 -0.87 -15.82 11.39
N THR A 469 -2.02 -15.24 11.77
CA THR A 469 -2.09 -14.20 12.82
C THR A 469 -2.15 -14.75 14.25
N ASN A 470 -1.96 -16.07 14.42
CA ASN A 470 -1.98 -16.74 15.72
C ASN A 470 -0.71 -17.57 15.95
N LEU A 471 0.42 -17.09 15.44
CA LEU A 471 1.71 -17.76 15.60
C LEU A 471 2.27 -17.51 17.02
N PRO A 472 2.75 -18.53 17.73
CA PRO A 472 3.38 -18.35 19.02
C PRO A 472 4.76 -17.70 18.84
N LEU A 473 5.04 -16.69 19.64
CA LEU A 473 6.34 -16.06 19.76
C LEU A 473 6.75 -16.04 21.22
N ARG A 474 8.00 -16.43 21.48
CA ARG A 474 8.69 -16.22 22.75
C ARG A 474 9.62 -15.02 22.57
N PRO A 475 9.25 -13.82 23.02
CA PRO A 475 10.07 -12.62 22.82
C PRO A 475 11.42 -12.71 23.55
N TYR A 476 11.43 -13.41 24.69
CA TYR A 476 12.59 -13.55 25.54
C TYR A 476 12.89 -15.04 25.82
N ALA A 477 13.70 -15.66 24.97
CA ALA A 477 14.02 -17.09 25.08
C ALA A 477 14.72 -17.44 26.42
N ASP A 478 15.66 -16.59 26.85
CA ASP A 478 16.45 -16.81 28.06
C ASP A 478 15.81 -16.25 29.33
N ARG A 479 14.59 -15.69 29.21
CA ARG A 479 13.82 -15.07 30.31
C ARG A 479 14.68 -14.15 31.21
N PRO A 480 15.38 -13.16 30.64
CA PRO A 480 16.18 -12.25 31.42
C PRO A 480 15.28 -11.42 32.35
N ALA A 481 15.88 -10.85 33.38
CA ALA A 481 15.24 -9.83 34.19
C ALA A 481 15.73 -8.44 33.78
N VAL A 482 14.95 -7.42 34.12
CA VAL A 482 15.28 -6.02 33.82
C VAL A 482 15.25 -5.21 35.11
N ALA A 483 16.34 -4.55 35.43
CA ALA A 483 16.39 -3.56 36.49
C ALA A 483 16.26 -2.15 35.88
N GLN A 484 15.26 -1.40 36.32
CA GLN A 484 15.00 -0.03 35.91
C GLN A 484 15.14 0.89 37.13
N VAL A 485 16.09 1.83 37.07
CA VAL A 485 16.21 2.93 38.03
C VAL A 485 15.58 4.17 37.41
N ILE A 486 14.60 4.76 38.10
CA ILE A 486 13.82 5.89 37.61
C ILE A 486 13.81 6.97 38.68
N LEU A 487 14.65 7.99 38.49
CA LEU A 487 14.63 9.22 39.28
C LEU A 487 13.78 10.23 38.52
N ALA A 488 12.48 10.24 38.80
CA ALA A 488 11.51 11.12 38.14
C ALA A 488 11.78 12.61 38.43
N ASP A 489 12.33 12.91 39.61
CA ASP A 489 12.85 14.21 40.00
C ASP A 489 14.21 14.02 40.68
N PRO A 490 15.32 14.08 39.93
CA PRO A 490 16.65 13.90 40.49
C PRO A 490 17.08 15.07 41.38
N SER A 491 16.43 16.24 41.36
CA SER A 491 16.81 17.38 42.23
C SER A 491 16.64 17.05 43.71
N LEU A 492 15.63 16.26 44.06
CA LEU A 492 15.37 15.85 45.45
C LEU A 492 16.44 14.89 45.97
N ALA A 493 16.93 13.99 45.12
CA ALA A 493 18.03 13.09 45.46
C ALA A 493 19.37 13.86 45.48
N PHE A 494 19.54 14.81 44.56
CA PHE A 494 20.77 15.59 44.40
C PHE A 494 20.97 16.66 45.48
N SER A 495 19.92 17.39 45.89
CA SER A 495 20.00 18.40 46.95
C SER A 495 20.47 17.83 48.29
N ARG A 496 20.17 16.55 48.57
CA ARG A 496 20.72 15.85 49.75
C ARG A 496 22.22 15.57 49.61
N PHE A 497 22.67 15.17 48.42
CA PHE A 497 24.10 14.98 48.11
C PHE A 497 24.91 16.30 48.19
N GLU A 498 24.33 17.42 47.75
CA GLU A 498 24.94 18.75 47.89
C GLU A 498 25.07 19.23 49.35
N GLY A 499 24.19 18.75 50.24
CA GLY A 499 24.26 19.07 51.68
C GLY A 499 25.50 18.52 52.37
N GLU A 500 26.12 17.48 51.82
CA GLU A 500 27.32 16.81 52.35
C GLU A 500 28.60 17.21 51.62
N THR A 501 28.49 17.67 50.36
CA THR A 501 29.63 17.97 49.49
C THR A 501 29.31 19.15 48.57
N ALA A 502 30.20 20.15 48.48
CA ALA A 502 30.04 21.25 47.53
C ALA A 502 30.33 20.78 46.11
N VAL A 503 29.27 20.45 45.36
CA VAL A 503 29.39 19.88 44.01
C VAL A 503 29.35 20.99 42.96
N THR A 504 30.48 21.24 42.31
CA THR A 504 30.62 22.19 41.19
C THR A 504 31.08 21.51 39.90
N THR A 505 31.43 20.23 39.96
CA THR A 505 31.86 19.42 38.82
C THR A 505 30.73 18.50 38.35
N PRO A 506 30.75 18.05 37.08
CA PRO A 506 29.79 17.07 36.58
C PRO A 506 29.72 15.81 37.45
N VAL A 507 28.50 15.37 37.75
CA VAL A 507 28.22 14.24 38.65
C VAL A 507 27.91 13.01 37.82
N ALA A 508 28.60 11.91 38.09
CA ALA A 508 28.25 10.61 37.51
C ALA A 508 27.21 9.92 38.37
N VAL A 509 26.07 9.57 37.79
CA VAL A 509 25.09 8.64 38.37
C VAL A 509 25.47 7.25 37.91
N ALA A 510 26.13 6.48 38.76
CA ALA A 510 26.59 5.13 38.43
C ALA A 510 25.63 4.09 39.02
N PHE A 511 25.19 3.18 38.16
CA PHE A 511 24.43 2.00 38.51
C PHE A 511 25.35 0.79 38.43
N SER A 512 25.48 0.09 39.56
CA SER A 512 26.34 -1.06 39.72
C SER A 512 25.55 -2.31 40.09
N ILE A 513 25.94 -3.43 39.51
CA ILE A 513 25.42 -4.76 39.81
C ILE A 513 26.59 -5.64 40.20
N ASP A 514 26.51 -6.30 41.35
CA ASP A 514 27.54 -7.18 41.91
C ASP A 514 28.92 -6.50 41.97
N GLY A 515 28.93 -5.21 42.30
CA GLY A 515 30.13 -4.38 42.42
C GLY A 515 30.69 -3.84 41.10
N ALA A 516 30.18 -4.26 39.94
CA ALA A 516 30.59 -3.75 38.63
C ALA A 516 29.65 -2.62 38.17
N VAL A 517 30.21 -1.48 37.73
CA VAL A 517 29.43 -0.39 37.13
C VAL A 517 28.92 -0.86 35.76
N VAL A 518 27.61 -1.10 35.67
CA VAL A 518 26.95 -1.60 34.45
C VAL A 518 26.41 -0.47 33.57
N ALA A 519 26.06 0.66 34.17
CA ALA A 519 25.64 1.85 33.46
C ALA A 519 26.03 3.09 34.26
N SER A 520 26.38 4.18 33.59
CA SER A 520 26.67 5.46 34.22
C SER A 520 26.20 6.60 33.35
N GLN A 521 25.61 7.62 33.96
CA GLN A 521 25.18 8.84 33.27
C GLN A 521 25.78 10.06 33.97
N THR A 522 26.56 10.85 33.23
CA THR A 522 27.09 12.12 33.74
C THR A 522 26.05 13.22 33.58
N VAL A 523 25.78 13.96 34.65
CA VAL A 523 24.82 15.07 34.68
C VAL A 523 25.50 16.31 35.22
N ASP A 524 25.25 17.45 34.56
CA ASP A 524 25.69 18.75 35.04
C ASP A 524 24.87 19.17 36.28
N PRO A 525 25.51 19.53 37.41
CA PRO A 525 24.84 20.09 38.58
C PRO A 525 23.86 21.22 38.27
N ALA A 526 24.18 22.06 37.28
CA ALA A 526 23.31 23.15 36.87
C ALA A 526 21.95 22.66 36.32
N ASN A 527 21.92 21.50 35.67
CA ASN A 527 20.68 20.89 35.17
C ASN A 527 19.85 20.26 36.29
N LEU A 528 20.49 19.75 37.35
CA LEU A 528 19.82 19.17 38.52
C LEU A 528 19.21 20.22 39.43
N ARG A 529 19.71 21.47 39.39
CA ARG A 529 19.18 22.62 40.13
C ARG A 529 18.03 23.34 39.42
N GLN A 530 17.64 22.91 38.23
CA GLN A 530 16.51 23.51 37.52
C GLN A 530 15.19 23.17 38.22
N PRO A 531 14.14 24.01 38.09
CA PRO A 531 12.83 23.77 38.71
C PRO A 531 12.16 22.46 38.26
N GLU A 532 12.44 22.02 37.03
CA GLU A 532 11.98 20.74 36.47
C GLU A 532 13.18 20.04 35.80
N PRO A 533 14.03 19.35 36.58
CA PRO A 533 15.19 18.68 36.04
C PRO A 533 14.77 17.49 35.15
N GLN A 534 15.60 17.17 34.16
CA GLN A 534 15.35 16.00 33.32
C GLN A 534 15.41 14.71 34.15
N PRO A 535 14.43 13.80 34.02
CA PRO A 535 14.43 12.55 34.77
C PRO A 535 15.60 11.67 34.35
N ILE A 536 16.18 10.96 35.32
CA ILE A 536 17.26 10.01 35.09
C ILE A 536 16.65 8.62 35.05
N VAL A 537 16.82 7.94 33.91
CA VAL A 537 16.31 6.59 33.70
C VAL A 537 17.46 5.70 33.24
N ILE A 538 17.80 4.72 34.07
CA ILE A 538 18.79 3.70 33.77
C ILE A 538 18.08 2.36 33.68
N GLU A 539 18.28 1.64 32.60
CA GLU A 539 17.70 0.31 32.39
C GLU A 539 18.82 -0.67 32.06
N GLN A 540 18.88 -1.78 32.80
CA GLN A 540 19.88 -2.81 32.61
C GLN A 540 19.21 -4.18 32.57
N THR A 541 19.59 -4.99 31.58
CA THR A 541 19.22 -6.41 31.52
C THR A 541 20.20 -7.22 32.36
N LEU A 542 19.70 -8.18 33.13
CA LEU A 542 20.50 -9.04 34.00
C LEU A 542 19.94 -10.47 34.07
N ALA A 543 20.76 -11.40 34.53
CA ALA A 543 20.34 -12.76 34.78
C ALA A 543 19.32 -12.80 35.94
N PRO A 544 18.39 -13.76 35.97
CA PRO A 544 17.57 -14.01 37.15
C PRO A 544 18.43 -14.57 38.29
N GLY A 545 18.19 -14.12 39.52
CA GLY A 545 19.00 -14.50 40.67
C GLY A 545 19.06 -13.43 41.74
N GLU A 546 19.91 -13.66 42.73
CA GLU A 546 20.25 -12.67 43.75
C GLU A 546 21.39 -11.79 43.25
N HIS A 547 21.16 -10.48 43.23
CA HIS A 547 22.13 -9.49 42.77
C HIS A 547 22.27 -8.37 43.79
N GLN A 548 23.51 -7.93 44.03
CA GLN A 548 23.78 -6.73 44.82
C GLN A 548 23.64 -5.51 43.92
N ILE A 549 22.63 -4.68 44.17
CA ILE A 549 22.34 -3.51 43.35
C ILE A 549 22.75 -2.25 44.12
N THR A 550 23.65 -1.47 43.53
CA THR A 550 24.15 -0.23 44.11
C THR A 550 23.93 0.94 43.15
N LEU A 551 23.43 2.07 43.66
CA LEU A 551 23.29 3.32 42.92
C LEU A 551 24.10 4.40 43.63
N THR A 552 24.99 5.08 42.92
CA THR A 552 25.86 6.11 43.49
C THR A 552 25.84 7.40 42.67
N PHE A 553 25.93 8.54 43.34
CA PHE A 553 26.38 9.80 42.76
C PHE A 553 27.88 9.93 43.01
N ALA A 554 28.67 10.27 42.01
CA ALA A 554 30.10 10.51 42.17
C ALA A 554 30.50 11.87 41.60
N ALA A 555 31.09 12.72 42.43
CA ALA A 555 31.70 13.98 42.01
C ALA A 555 33.18 13.98 42.43
N ALA A 556 34.10 14.12 41.46
CA ALA A 556 35.54 14.26 41.68
C ALA A 556 36.13 13.36 42.80
N ASP A 557 35.83 12.06 42.73
CA ASP A 557 36.27 10.97 43.63
C ASP A 557 35.56 10.81 45.00
N THR A 558 34.46 11.53 45.24
CA THR A 558 33.59 11.27 46.40
C THR A 558 32.32 10.52 45.97
N PRO A 559 32.23 9.19 46.19
CA PRO A 559 31.02 8.43 45.91
C PRO A 559 30.01 8.57 47.06
N PHE A 560 28.81 9.00 46.74
CA PHE A 560 27.65 9.02 47.62
C PHE A 560 26.65 7.95 47.20
N THR A 561 26.46 6.97 48.06
CA THR A 561 25.61 5.81 47.79
C THR A 561 24.15 6.10 48.11
N LEU A 562 23.32 6.17 47.08
CA LEU A 562 21.87 6.38 47.18
C LEU A 562 21.11 5.12 47.55
N PHE A 563 21.63 3.97 47.14
CA PHE A 563 21.01 2.66 47.34
C PHE A 563 22.07 1.59 47.26
N ASP A 564 22.00 0.60 48.15
CA ASP A 564 22.87 -0.58 48.14
C ASP A 564 22.12 -1.75 48.76
N ARG A 565 21.66 -2.71 47.95
CA ARG A 565 20.87 -3.84 48.48
C ARG A 565 20.95 -5.09 47.61
N ALA A 566 21.03 -6.25 48.28
CA ALA A 566 20.78 -7.55 47.68
C ALA A 566 19.30 -7.69 47.34
N MET A 567 18.99 -7.97 46.08
CA MET A 567 17.64 -8.23 45.63
C MET A 567 17.59 -9.53 44.84
N VAL A 568 16.62 -10.38 45.19
CA VAL A 568 16.30 -11.58 44.43
C VAL A 568 15.33 -11.20 43.34
N ILE A 569 15.71 -11.49 42.09
CA ILE A 569 14.96 -11.10 40.90
C ILE A 569 14.55 -12.36 40.15
N ALA A 570 13.26 -12.51 39.93
CA ALA A 570 12.67 -13.66 39.27
C ALA A 570 12.83 -13.60 37.74
N PRO A 571 12.76 -14.75 37.03
CA PRO A 571 12.87 -14.78 35.57
C PRO A 571 11.74 -14.00 34.86
N GLY A 572 12.12 -13.04 34.00
CA GLY A 572 11.18 -12.14 33.33
C GLY A 572 10.65 -11.00 34.21
N GLU A 573 11.16 -10.82 35.42
CA GLU A 573 10.74 -9.73 36.30
C GLU A 573 11.33 -8.39 35.85
N VAL A 574 10.49 -7.36 35.86
CA VAL A 574 10.91 -5.97 35.67
C VAL A 574 10.94 -5.31 37.04
N LEU A 575 12.14 -5.18 37.60
CA LEU A 575 12.37 -4.53 38.88
C LEU A 575 12.50 -3.02 38.68
N ARG A 576 11.52 -2.26 39.19
CA ARG A 576 11.56 -0.79 39.19
C ARG A 576 11.97 -0.24 40.53
N ILE A 577 12.99 0.60 40.51
CA ILE A 577 13.58 1.28 41.66
C ILE A 577 13.36 2.77 41.46
N GLY A 578 12.72 3.43 42.42
CA GLY A 578 12.45 4.87 42.38
C GLY A 578 12.68 5.55 43.72
N TYR A 579 12.74 6.88 43.69
CA TYR A 579 13.00 7.72 44.85
C TYR A 579 11.70 8.10 45.59
N ASP A 580 11.66 7.87 46.90
CA ASP A 580 10.51 8.15 47.79
C ASP A 580 10.79 9.44 48.60
N PRO A 581 10.16 10.58 48.26
CA PRO A 581 10.44 11.87 48.90
C PRO A 581 9.84 12.00 50.30
N ASP A 582 8.83 11.18 50.66
CA ASP A 582 8.04 11.32 51.89
C ASP A 582 8.69 10.68 53.13
N ARG A 583 9.82 9.97 52.96
CA ARG A 583 10.64 9.51 54.10
C ARG A 583 11.53 10.66 54.60
N THR A 584 11.05 11.31 55.66
CA THR A 584 11.65 12.45 56.36
C THR A 584 12.75 12.11 57.38
N GLY A 585 13.24 10.86 57.42
CA GLY A 585 14.37 10.43 58.25
C GLY A 585 15.70 10.37 57.49
N SER A 586 16.80 10.17 58.21
CA SER A 586 18.17 9.94 57.69
C SER A 586 18.13 8.89 56.58
N CYS A 587 18.12 9.35 55.35
CA CYS A 587 18.01 8.52 54.17
C CYS A 587 19.44 8.14 53.78
N TYR A 588 19.95 7.08 54.39
CA TYR A 588 21.29 6.54 54.17
C TYR A 588 21.18 5.03 53.97
N GLY A 589 21.87 4.47 52.98
CA GLY A 589 21.86 3.04 52.68
C GLY A 589 20.48 2.48 52.28
N ASP A 590 20.00 1.46 53.00
CA ASP A 590 18.86 0.58 52.68
C ASP A 590 17.46 1.25 52.59
N HIS A 591 17.35 2.57 52.73
CA HIS A 591 16.08 3.22 53.09
C HIS A 591 15.50 4.24 52.10
N CYS A 592 16.24 4.62 51.04
CA CYS A 592 15.87 5.72 50.14
C CYS A 592 15.11 5.34 48.87
N LEU A 593 15.49 4.22 48.25
CA LEU A 593 14.77 3.71 47.09
C LEU A 593 13.97 2.50 47.52
N LYS A 594 12.69 2.47 47.15
CA LYS A 594 11.87 1.27 47.27
C LYS A 594 11.66 0.67 45.90
N ARG A 595 11.47 -0.64 45.90
CA ARG A 595 10.72 -1.30 44.84
C ARG A 595 9.41 -0.55 44.67
N ILE A 596 9.16 0.05 43.52
CA ILE A 596 7.90 0.78 43.26
C ILE A 596 6.78 -0.27 43.17
N PRO A 597 5.85 -0.38 44.15
CA PRO A 597 4.75 -1.32 44.05
C PRO A 597 3.75 -0.80 43.01
N VAL A 598 3.32 -1.67 42.09
CA VAL A 598 2.29 -1.33 41.08
C VAL A 598 0.86 -1.59 41.60
N THR A 599 0.75 -2.24 42.76
CA THR A 599 -0.52 -2.39 43.48
C THR A 599 -0.80 -1.15 44.31
N GLY A 600 -1.91 -0.49 44.01
CA GLY A 600 -2.34 0.80 44.57
C GLY A 600 -2.62 0.84 46.07
N GLU A 601 -1.61 0.66 46.90
CA GLU A 601 -1.65 1.12 48.28
C GLU A 601 -1.02 2.51 48.39
N LYS A 602 -1.92 3.50 48.33
CA LYS A 602 -1.84 4.84 48.91
C LYS A 602 -0.58 5.67 48.59
N LEU A 603 -0.71 6.51 47.57
CA LEU A 603 -0.17 7.87 47.59
C LEU A 603 -1.32 8.84 47.28
N ILE A 604 -2.24 8.97 48.25
CA ILE A 604 -2.98 10.21 48.45
C ILE A 604 -2.34 10.85 49.67
N LYS A 605 -1.61 11.94 49.45
CA LYS A 605 -1.60 13.09 50.34
C LYS A 605 -1.35 14.34 49.50
#